data_AF-A0A167CL68-F1
#
_entry.id   AF-A0A167CL68-F1
#
_cell.length_a   1.000
_cell.length_b   1.000
_cell.length_c   1.000
_cell.angle_alpha   90.00
_cell.angle_beta   90.00
_cell.angle_gamma   90.00
#
_symmetry.space_group_name_H-M   'P 1'
#
loop_
_entity.id
_entity.type
_entity.pdbx_description
1 polymer ?
#
loop_
_entity_poly.entity_id
_entity_poly.type
_entity_poly.pdbx_seq_one_letter_code
_entity_poly.pdbx_strand_id
1 'polypeptide(L)'
;MYANVARQQGGAEQGPPGPNYAQLPQHQHPQQQPQQPQQQQQQQQQQQQQLHPQQAQAQAQAQGQAPGPGQPQNHPQSQSQHQQQQQQQQQPQQNPGQPHLMSQGPSQGNLGGGNIGANIGGNGTGLPAGISASALNIINAANSSAGQAGTGLPLPIPTDQGNEERHTSDDDRVFAWILELMHGPNREQALLELGKKREQYDELALILWHSFGVMTCLLQEIISVYPLLSPPQLSSPASNRVCNALALLQCVASHDQTRNLFLNAHIPLFIYPFLNTSSKSRAFEYLRLTSLGVVGALVKNDSPEVISFLLSTEIIPLCLSIMESGTELSKTVAIFIVQKILMDDMGLNYVCQTYERFFAVSVVLSNMVAQLVALPPASSRLLKHVVRCYLRLSDNGRAREALRQILPEPLRDATFSYTLRDDAGTKRCLAQLLVNLSDNYE
;
A
#
# COMPACT_ATOMS: atom_id res chain seq x y z
N MET A 1 -62.84 -8.44 34.68
CA MET A 1 -63.86 -8.29 33.60
C MET A 1 -63.08 -8.53 32.30
N TYR A 2 -63.29 -9.57 31.49
CA TYR A 2 -64.54 -10.16 30.93
C TYR A 2 -65.36 -9.12 30.13
N ALA A 3 -65.74 -9.33 28.86
CA ALA A 3 -65.49 -10.49 27.97
C ALA A 3 -65.82 -10.22 26.48
N ASN A 4 -65.30 -11.07 25.57
CA ASN A 4 -65.82 -11.39 24.21
C ASN A 4 -65.95 -10.18 23.23
N VAL A 5 -66.40 -10.20 21.96
CA VAL A 5 -66.95 -11.18 20.97
C VAL A 5 -66.34 -10.76 19.59
N ALA A 6 -65.87 -11.53 18.61
CA ALA A 6 -65.84 -12.96 18.21
C ALA A 6 -66.92 -13.45 17.19
N ARG A 7 -66.49 -13.71 15.91
CA ARG A 7 -67.28 -14.28 14.76
C ARG A 7 -68.31 -13.31 14.11
N GLN A 8 -68.81 -13.47 12.85
CA GLN A 8 -68.49 -14.34 11.69
C GLN A 8 -69.12 -13.81 10.37
N GLN A 9 -68.71 -14.40 9.23
CA GLN A 9 -69.42 -14.44 7.92
C GLN A 9 -69.61 -13.08 7.18
N GLY A 10 -69.80 -13.02 5.85
CA GLY A 10 -69.74 -14.08 4.82
C GLY A 10 -70.98 -14.14 3.92
N GLY A 11 -70.96 -13.49 2.75
CA GLY A 11 -72.03 -13.50 1.76
C GLY A 11 -71.68 -12.64 0.53
N ALA A 12 -72.32 -12.88 -0.62
CA ALA A 12 -72.04 -12.18 -1.88
C ALA A 12 -73.32 -12.00 -2.71
N GLU A 13 -73.40 -10.90 -3.48
CA GLU A 13 -74.45 -10.66 -4.48
C GLU A 13 -73.92 -9.82 -5.66
N GLN A 14 -74.71 -9.72 -6.75
CA GLN A 14 -74.24 -9.34 -8.09
C GLN A 14 -74.77 -7.96 -8.57
N GLY A 15 -74.06 -7.32 -9.51
CA GLY A 15 -74.49 -6.07 -10.15
C GLY A 15 -73.79 -5.78 -11.50
N PRO A 16 -74.53 -5.65 -12.63
CA PRO A 16 -74.01 -5.32 -13.98
C PRO A 16 -74.48 -3.91 -14.47
N PRO A 17 -74.20 -3.46 -15.72
CA PRO A 17 -72.89 -3.38 -16.40
C PRO A 17 -72.63 -2.06 -17.20
N GLY A 18 -71.35 -1.67 -17.36
CA GLY A 18 -70.85 -0.80 -18.46
C GLY A 18 -71.11 0.72 -18.38
N PRO A 19 -70.59 1.55 -19.33
CA PRO A 19 -69.90 1.17 -20.58
C PRO A 19 -68.48 1.77 -20.82
N ASN A 20 -67.59 0.91 -21.35
CA ASN A 20 -66.60 1.10 -22.43
C ASN A 20 -65.67 2.34 -22.60
N TYR A 21 -64.37 1.99 -22.66
CA TYR A 21 -63.31 2.42 -23.60
C TYR A 21 -62.82 3.88 -23.68
N ALA A 22 -61.59 4.07 -23.21
CA ALA A 22 -60.49 4.63 -24.01
C ALA A 22 -59.23 3.74 -23.83
N GLN A 23 -58.48 3.47 -24.89
CA GLN A 23 -57.28 2.62 -24.85
C GLN A 23 -55.99 3.47 -24.90
N LEU A 24 -54.96 3.05 -24.16
CA LEU A 24 -53.58 3.53 -24.31
C LEU A 24 -52.64 2.31 -24.49
N PRO A 25 -51.66 2.34 -25.42
CA PRO A 25 -50.96 1.11 -25.83
C PRO A 25 -49.86 0.67 -24.86
N GLN A 26 -49.73 -0.64 -24.65
CA GLN A 26 -48.52 -1.24 -24.09
C GLN A 26 -47.39 -1.21 -25.14
N HIS A 27 -46.16 -0.90 -24.71
CA HIS A 27 -44.96 -1.10 -25.54
C HIS A 27 -44.37 -2.50 -25.30
N GLN A 28 -44.07 -3.20 -26.40
CA GLN A 28 -43.44 -4.52 -26.38
C GLN A 28 -41.91 -4.39 -26.34
N HIS A 29 -41.23 -5.33 -25.68
CA HIS A 29 -39.79 -5.49 -25.80
C HIS A 29 -39.41 -5.98 -27.21
N PRO A 30 -38.45 -5.35 -27.91
CA PRO A 30 -37.85 -5.94 -29.11
C PRO A 30 -36.87 -7.05 -28.73
N GLN A 31 -37.08 -8.27 -29.22
CA GLN A 31 -36.03 -9.29 -29.24
C GLN A 31 -35.00 -8.94 -30.32
N GLN A 32 -33.73 -8.81 -29.96
CA GLN A 32 -32.64 -8.65 -30.93
C GLN A 32 -32.00 -10.01 -31.24
N GLN A 33 -31.92 -10.35 -32.52
CA GLN A 33 -31.09 -11.45 -33.02
C GLN A 33 -29.64 -10.98 -33.19
N PRO A 34 -28.63 -11.84 -32.97
CA PRO A 34 -27.23 -11.45 -33.13
C PRO A 34 -26.86 -11.25 -34.60
N GLN A 35 -26.41 -10.04 -34.96
CA GLN A 35 -25.81 -9.75 -36.26
C GLN A 35 -24.30 -10.01 -36.26
N GLN A 36 -23.74 -10.19 -37.46
CA GLN A 36 -22.38 -10.70 -37.67
C GLN A 36 -21.28 -9.67 -37.34
N PRO A 37 -20.10 -10.11 -36.86
CA PRO A 37 -19.02 -9.22 -36.38
C PRO A 37 -18.33 -8.37 -37.46
N GLN A 38 -18.71 -8.51 -38.74
CA GLN A 38 -17.94 -7.97 -39.87
C GLN A 38 -18.16 -6.46 -40.12
N GLN A 39 -19.32 -5.90 -39.76
CA GLN A 39 -19.58 -4.46 -39.91
C GLN A 39 -18.85 -3.61 -38.87
N GLN A 40 -18.72 -4.10 -37.63
CA GLN A 40 -18.12 -3.33 -36.53
C GLN A 40 -16.62 -3.06 -36.77
N GLN A 41 -15.91 -4.02 -37.38
CA GLN A 41 -14.50 -3.88 -37.75
C GLN A 41 -14.30 -2.84 -38.88
N GLN A 42 -15.22 -2.77 -39.85
CA GLN A 42 -15.14 -1.81 -40.95
C GLN A 42 -15.40 -0.37 -40.47
N GLN A 43 -16.32 -0.18 -39.52
CA GLN A 43 -16.60 1.13 -38.92
C GLN A 43 -15.41 1.65 -38.09
N GLN A 44 -14.75 0.78 -37.32
CA GLN A 44 -13.55 1.12 -36.56
C GLN A 44 -12.36 1.48 -37.46
N GLN A 45 -12.26 0.86 -38.64
CA GLN A 45 -11.19 1.14 -39.61
C GLN A 45 -11.36 2.49 -40.32
N GLN A 46 -12.59 2.94 -40.61
CA GLN A 46 -12.85 4.31 -41.09
C GLN A 46 -12.50 5.37 -40.05
N GLN A 47 -12.78 5.11 -38.77
CA GLN A 47 -12.54 6.06 -37.68
C GLN A 47 -11.03 6.33 -37.45
N GLN A 48 -10.15 5.35 -37.72
CA GLN A 48 -8.70 5.57 -37.68
C GLN A 48 -8.16 6.44 -38.83
N GLN A 49 -8.80 6.43 -40.01
CA GLN A 49 -8.34 7.22 -41.16
C GLN A 49 -8.60 8.73 -41.01
N GLN A 50 -9.58 9.14 -40.21
CA GLN A 50 -9.89 10.57 -39.99
C GLN A 50 -8.98 11.27 -38.97
N LEU A 51 -8.26 10.53 -38.12
CA LEU A 51 -7.43 11.12 -37.05
C LEU A 51 -6.04 11.59 -37.51
N HIS A 52 -5.50 11.03 -38.60
CA HIS A 52 -4.14 11.30 -39.06
C HIS A 52 -3.86 12.73 -39.55
N PRO A 53 -4.77 13.43 -40.27
CA PRO A 53 -4.49 14.79 -40.76
C PRO A 53 -4.32 15.83 -39.64
N GLN A 54 -4.97 15.62 -38.50
CA GLN A 54 -5.19 16.70 -37.52
C GLN A 54 -4.03 16.90 -36.53
N GLN A 55 -3.17 15.89 -36.35
CA GLN A 55 -1.94 16.03 -35.54
C GLN A 55 -0.83 16.80 -36.27
N ALA A 56 -0.81 16.81 -37.61
CA ALA A 56 0.23 17.45 -38.41
C ALA A 56 0.22 19.00 -38.31
N GLN A 57 -0.94 19.62 -38.04
CA GLN A 57 -1.04 21.08 -37.93
C GLN A 57 -0.66 21.63 -36.54
N ALA A 58 -0.68 20.82 -35.49
CA ALA A 58 -0.43 21.28 -34.12
C ALA A 58 1.04 21.61 -33.84
N GLN A 59 2.00 20.93 -34.50
CA GLN A 59 3.44 21.16 -34.28
C GLN A 59 3.99 22.41 -34.98
N ALA A 60 3.24 23.03 -35.89
CA ALA A 60 3.68 24.22 -36.64
C ALA A 60 3.58 25.55 -35.87
N GLN A 61 2.98 25.58 -34.68
CA GLN A 61 2.70 26.81 -33.93
C GLN A 61 3.57 27.02 -32.68
N ALA A 62 4.56 26.16 -32.43
CA ALA A 62 5.36 26.14 -31.19
C ALA A 62 6.75 26.81 -31.30
N GLN A 63 7.08 27.48 -32.41
CA GLN A 63 8.34 28.23 -32.59
C GLN A 63 8.05 29.64 -33.13
N GLY A 64 8.05 30.63 -32.24
CA GLY A 64 7.63 32.00 -32.58
C GLY A 64 7.80 33.03 -31.46
N GLN A 65 9.02 33.21 -30.96
CA GLN A 65 9.41 34.38 -30.16
C GLN A 65 10.68 35.02 -30.75
N ALA A 66 10.79 36.34 -30.62
CA ALA A 66 11.62 37.17 -31.50
C ALA A 66 12.97 37.60 -30.90
N PRO A 67 13.97 37.93 -31.74
CA PRO A 67 15.02 38.90 -31.44
C PRO A 67 14.69 40.30 -32.00
N GLY A 68 15.49 41.30 -31.60
CA GLY A 68 15.29 42.72 -31.94
C GLY A 68 15.66 43.15 -33.37
N PRO A 69 15.53 44.45 -33.69
CA PRO A 69 15.48 44.95 -35.07
C PRO A 69 16.85 45.11 -35.76
N GLY A 70 16.90 44.76 -37.04
CA GLY A 70 17.99 45.05 -37.98
C GLY A 70 17.55 44.81 -39.44
N GLN A 71 17.94 45.70 -40.35
CA GLN A 71 17.60 45.70 -41.78
C GLN A 71 18.89 45.84 -42.63
N PRO A 72 18.91 45.48 -43.93
CA PRO A 72 18.05 44.52 -44.66
C PRO A 72 18.82 43.63 -45.69
N GLN A 73 18.07 42.88 -46.52
CA GLN A 73 18.42 42.36 -47.87
C GLN A 73 19.57 41.32 -48.05
N ASN A 74 19.24 40.05 -48.35
CA ASN A 74 19.14 39.54 -49.74
C ASN A 74 18.65 38.06 -49.88
N HIS A 75 18.44 37.61 -51.13
CA HIS A 75 17.91 36.32 -51.64
C HIS A 75 19.02 35.23 -51.85
N PRO A 76 18.75 33.96 -52.29
CA PRO A 76 17.65 32.98 -52.04
C PRO A 76 18.16 31.49 -51.97
N GLN A 77 17.35 30.48 -52.40
CA GLN A 77 17.65 29.05 -52.71
C GLN A 77 17.90 28.08 -51.52
N SER A 78 17.59 26.75 -51.53
CA SER A 78 16.89 25.79 -52.42
C SER A 78 16.30 24.62 -51.56
N GLN A 79 15.20 23.92 -51.86
CA GLN A 79 15.03 22.70 -52.71
C GLN A 79 16.14 21.61 -52.59
N SER A 80 15.90 20.27 -52.57
CA SER A 80 14.69 19.41 -52.58
C SER A 80 15.07 17.90 -52.36
N GLN A 81 14.09 16.97 -52.33
CA GLN A 81 14.18 15.47 -52.57
C GLN A 81 14.75 14.56 -51.43
N HIS A 82 14.00 13.57 -50.90
CA HIS A 82 13.86 12.12 -51.26
C HIS A 82 14.85 11.16 -50.54
N GLN A 83 14.66 9.83 -50.42
CA GLN A 83 13.50 8.91 -50.22
C GLN A 83 14.06 7.48 -49.93
N GLN A 84 13.27 6.55 -49.33
CA GLN A 84 13.62 5.12 -49.05
C GLN A 84 14.71 4.94 -47.95
N GLN A 85 15.00 3.76 -47.36
CA GLN A 85 14.71 2.35 -47.73
C GLN A 85 14.42 1.45 -46.48
N GLN A 86 14.62 0.12 -46.55
CA GLN A 86 14.07 -0.90 -45.63
C GLN A 86 15.13 -1.75 -44.87
N GLN A 87 14.71 -2.28 -43.71
CA GLN A 87 15.04 -3.60 -43.12
C GLN A 87 16.44 -3.94 -42.53
N GLN A 88 16.40 -4.86 -41.54
CA GLN A 88 17.50 -5.62 -40.90
C GLN A 88 18.46 -4.79 -39.99
N GLN A 89 19.18 -5.37 -39.01
CA GLN A 89 19.49 -6.79 -38.71
C GLN A 89 19.50 -7.10 -37.17
N GLN A 90 20.04 -8.24 -36.73
CA GLN A 90 19.94 -8.77 -35.35
C GLN A 90 21.29 -8.95 -34.60
N GLN A 91 21.18 -9.04 -33.26
CA GLN A 91 22.06 -9.72 -32.28
C GLN A 91 23.38 -9.05 -31.75
N PRO A 92 23.92 -9.50 -30.58
CA PRO A 92 24.84 -8.71 -29.74
C PRO A 92 26.16 -9.41 -29.31
N GLN A 93 27.09 -8.64 -28.72
CA GLN A 93 28.21 -9.08 -27.86
C GLN A 93 28.35 -8.06 -26.70
N GLN A 94 28.47 -8.42 -25.41
CA GLN A 94 29.41 -9.29 -24.68
C GLN A 94 30.79 -8.67 -24.39
N ASN A 95 31.18 -8.73 -23.12
CA ASN A 95 32.43 -8.26 -22.51
C ASN A 95 33.10 -9.43 -21.77
N PRO A 96 34.43 -9.56 -21.75
CA PRO A 96 35.10 -10.01 -20.51
C PRO A 96 36.55 -9.47 -20.28
N GLY A 97 37.01 -9.51 -19.02
CA GLY A 97 38.46 -9.66 -18.72
C GLY A 97 39.01 -9.00 -17.44
N GLN A 98 39.45 -9.82 -16.47
CA GLN A 98 40.39 -9.48 -15.37
C GLN A 98 41.54 -10.51 -15.31
N PRO A 99 42.71 -10.13 -14.77
CA PRO A 99 43.39 -10.91 -13.69
C PRO A 99 44.21 -10.03 -12.69
N HIS A 100 44.86 -10.50 -11.61
CA HIS A 100 44.64 -11.56 -10.60
C HIS A 100 45.77 -11.45 -9.50
N LEU A 101 46.08 -12.52 -8.74
CA LEU A 101 47.25 -12.75 -7.84
C LEU A 101 47.19 -12.24 -6.36
N MET A 102 48.12 -12.65 -5.49
CA MET A 102 48.05 -13.87 -4.65
C MET A 102 49.31 -14.09 -3.74
N SER A 103 49.18 -13.96 -2.40
CA SER A 103 50.15 -14.40 -1.36
C SER A 103 49.44 -14.38 0.03
N GLN A 104 49.67 -15.22 1.06
CA GLN A 104 50.84 -15.87 1.71
C GLN A 104 51.73 -14.87 2.51
N GLY A 105 52.13 -15.08 3.78
CA GLY A 105 52.07 -16.27 4.68
C GLY A 105 52.05 -15.92 6.21
N PRO A 106 52.43 -16.85 7.14
CA PRO A 106 51.94 -16.86 8.54
C PRO A 106 52.98 -16.68 9.68
N SER A 107 52.50 -16.50 10.94
CA SER A 107 53.27 -16.63 12.20
C SER A 107 52.37 -16.96 13.44
N GLN A 108 52.98 -17.33 14.58
CA GLN A 108 52.33 -17.95 15.77
C GLN A 108 52.10 -16.96 16.95
N GLY A 109 51.21 -17.25 17.92
CA GLY A 109 51.13 -16.41 19.15
C GLY A 109 50.02 -16.60 20.21
N ASN A 110 49.84 -17.82 20.76
CA ASN A 110 49.35 -18.17 22.12
C ASN A 110 48.27 -17.33 22.90
N LEU A 111 47.19 -18.02 23.31
CA LEU A 111 46.34 -17.88 24.52
C LEU A 111 46.04 -16.50 25.16
N GLY A 112 44.75 -16.13 25.19
CA GLY A 112 44.18 -15.14 26.14
C GLY A 112 42.65 -15.05 26.02
N GLY A 113 41.91 -15.37 27.08
CA GLY A 113 40.44 -15.35 27.06
C GLY A 113 39.86 -13.99 27.49
N GLY A 114 38.98 -13.41 26.67
CA GLY A 114 38.27 -12.16 26.98
C GLY A 114 37.03 -11.98 26.11
N ASN A 115 35.87 -11.77 26.72
CA ASN A 115 34.59 -11.65 26.02
C ASN A 115 34.35 -10.19 25.58
N ILE A 116 34.40 -9.91 24.27
CA ILE A 116 34.24 -8.55 23.71
C ILE A 116 33.23 -8.60 22.54
N GLY A 117 32.24 -7.69 22.57
CA GLY A 117 31.19 -7.62 21.56
C GLY A 117 31.69 -7.16 20.19
N ALA A 118 31.20 -7.80 19.12
CA ALA A 118 31.61 -7.51 17.75
C ALA A 118 31.02 -6.19 17.23
N ASN A 119 31.85 -5.15 17.18
CA ASN A 119 31.56 -3.90 16.47
C ASN A 119 31.66 -4.13 14.95
N ILE A 120 30.54 -4.05 14.22
CA ILE A 120 30.53 -4.12 12.75
C ILE A 120 30.59 -2.70 12.19
N GLY A 121 31.82 -2.24 11.89
CA GLY A 121 32.03 -1.08 11.02
C GLY A 121 31.53 -1.39 9.60
N GLY A 122 30.69 -0.51 9.06
CA GLY A 122 30.10 -0.70 7.73
C GLY A 122 31.06 -0.38 6.58
N ASN A 123 30.68 -0.78 5.37
CA ASN A 123 31.23 -0.24 4.14
C ASN A 123 30.07 0.23 3.23
N GLY A 124 30.25 1.32 2.51
CA GLY A 124 29.14 2.23 2.19
C GLY A 124 28.25 1.84 1.01
N THR A 125 26.93 1.85 1.23
CA THR A 125 25.97 2.36 0.24
C THR A 125 25.14 3.48 0.86
N GLY A 126 24.97 4.59 0.13
CA GLY A 126 24.41 5.83 0.67
C GLY A 126 22.89 5.79 0.85
N LEU A 127 22.44 5.34 2.03
CA LEU A 127 21.08 5.61 2.50
C LEU A 127 20.95 7.12 2.81
N PRO A 128 19.95 7.83 2.25
CA PRO A 128 19.75 9.24 2.56
C PRO A 128 19.21 9.38 3.99
N ALA A 129 19.73 10.38 4.72
CA ALA A 129 19.10 10.83 5.96
C ALA A 129 17.67 11.30 5.64
N GLY A 130 16.69 10.76 6.36
CA GLY A 130 15.27 11.08 6.15
C GLY A 130 14.32 9.88 6.00
N ILE A 131 14.80 8.63 6.00
CA ILE A 131 13.88 7.48 6.16
C ILE A 131 13.28 7.55 7.57
N SER A 132 11.97 7.77 7.66
CA SER A 132 11.27 7.74 8.95
C SER A 132 11.42 6.37 9.62
N ALA A 133 11.96 6.34 10.84
CA ALA A 133 12.16 5.11 11.62
C ALA A 133 10.86 4.29 11.79
N SER A 134 9.69 4.93 11.76
CA SER A 134 8.38 4.30 11.88
C SER A 134 8.03 3.35 10.71
N ALA A 135 8.57 3.58 9.51
CA ALA A 135 8.42 2.64 8.40
C ALA A 135 9.22 1.34 8.65
N LEU A 136 10.40 1.46 9.26
CA LEU A 136 11.20 0.33 9.71
C LEU A 136 10.61 -0.33 10.97
N ASN A 137 9.97 0.43 11.85
CA ASN A 137 9.34 -0.10 13.06
C ASN A 137 8.02 -0.86 12.80
N ILE A 138 7.29 -0.60 11.71
CA ILE A 138 6.24 -1.53 11.25
C ILE A 138 6.83 -2.84 10.72
N ILE A 139 7.99 -2.79 10.04
CA ILE A 139 8.72 -3.99 9.61
C ILE A 139 9.25 -4.79 10.83
N ASN A 140 9.57 -4.12 11.94
CA ASN A 140 9.86 -4.77 13.23
C ASN A 140 8.58 -5.30 13.92
N ALA A 141 7.45 -4.59 13.86
CA ALA A 141 6.17 -5.06 14.43
C ALA A 141 5.64 -6.31 13.71
N ALA A 142 5.82 -6.40 12.39
CA ALA A 142 5.60 -7.62 11.60
C ALA A 142 6.50 -8.80 12.02
N ASN A 143 7.59 -8.52 12.73
CA ASN A 143 8.50 -9.54 13.24
C ASN A 143 7.96 -10.16 14.55
N SER A 144 7.52 -9.32 15.49
CA SER A 144 7.18 -9.68 16.87
C SER A 144 5.75 -10.17 17.05
N SER A 145 5.55 -11.50 17.07
CA SER A 145 4.25 -12.14 17.38
C SER A 145 4.42 -13.39 18.24
N ALA A 146 5.03 -13.23 19.42
CA ALA A 146 5.12 -14.23 20.48
C ALA A 146 5.19 -13.51 21.83
N GLY A 147 4.32 -13.86 22.78
CA GLY A 147 4.28 -13.27 24.12
C GLY A 147 4.62 -14.29 25.20
N GLN A 148 5.16 -13.82 26.32
CA GLN A 148 5.23 -14.55 27.58
C GLN A 148 5.20 -13.57 28.75
N ALA A 149 4.47 -13.93 29.81
CA ALA A 149 4.39 -13.16 31.04
C ALA A 149 5.37 -13.73 32.08
N GLY A 150 5.95 -12.86 32.91
CA GLY A 150 6.80 -13.22 34.04
C GLY A 150 6.62 -12.23 35.18
N THR A 151 6.39 -12.73 36.39
CA THR A 151 6.10 -11.91 37.58
C THR A 151 7.38 -11.60 38.37
N GLY A 152 7.45 -10.40 38.95
CA GLY A 152 8.55 -9.95 39.81
C GLY A 152 8.05 -8.97 40.87
N LEU A 153 8.62 -9.02 42.07
CA LEU A 153 8.18 -8.24 43.23
C LEU A 153 8.88 -6.86 43.32
N PRO A 154 8.27 -5.86 43.96
CA PRO A 154 8.80 -4.50 44.01
C PRO A 154 9.99 -4.34 44.98
N LEU A 155 10.87 -3.39 44.65
CA LEU A 155 11.99 -2.91 45.46
C LEU A 155 11.94 -1.36 45.55
N PRO A 156 12.58 -0.72 46.54
CA PRO A 156 12.19 0.61 47.01
C PRO A 156 12.56 1.77 46.08
N ILE A 157 11.76 2.83 46.17
CA ILE A 157 11.80 4.05 45.36
C ILE A 157 12.92 4.99 45.85
N PRO A 158 13.86 5.40 44.98
CA PRO A 158 14.67 6.61 45.19
C PRO A 158 13.83 7.86 44.89
N THR A 159 14.00 8.94 45.65
CA THR A 159 13.29 10.20 45.41
C THR A 159 13.72 10.84 44.09
N ASP A 160 12.78 11.01 43.17
CA ASP A 160 13.00 11.66 41.88
C ASP A 160 12.83 13.18 41.99
N GLN A 161 13.93 13.91 41.81
CA GLN A 161 13.96 15.37 41.64
C GLN A 161 14.84 15.77 40.45
N GLY A 162 15.21 14.80 39.59
CA GLY A 162 16.12 15.00 38.46
C GLY A 162 15.48 14.71 37.10
N ASN A 163 14.30 14.10 37.09
CA ASN A 163 13.57 13.80 35.87
C ASN A 163 12.46 14.84 35.56
N GLU A 164 11.83 15.43 36.58
CA GLU A 164 10.78 16.46 36.41
C GLU A 164 11.26 17.66 35.58
N GLU A 165 12.42 18.24 35.91
CA GLU A 165 13.02 19.37 35.16
C GLU A 165 13.37 19.02 33.71
N ARG A 166 13.54 17.73 33.38
CA ARG A 166 13.83 17.28 32.01
C ARG A 166 12.57 17.16 31.18
N HIS A 167 11.51 16.58 31.74
CA HIS A 167 10.21 16.48 31.08
C HIS A 167 9.70 17.87 30.69
N THR A 168 9.58 18.80 31.64
CA THR A 168 9.11 20.17 31.36
C THR A 168 9.91 20.87 30.25
N SER A 169 11.23 20.64 30.20
CA SER A 169 12.11 21.25 29.18
C SER A 169 11.95 20.71 27.75
N ASP A 170 11.41 19.50 27.58
CA ASP A 170 11.08 18.93 26.27
C ASP A 170 9.60 19.16 25.92
N ASP A 171 8.71 19.23 26.91
CA ASP A 171 7.29 19.62 26.75
C ASP A 171 7.19 21.04 26.15
N ASP A 172 7.91 22.02 26.73
CA ASP A 172 8.00 23.40 26.23
C ASP A 172 8.43 23.45 24.76
N ARG A 173 9.32 22.55 24.33
CA ARG A 173 9.80 22.46 22.94
C ARG A 173 8.75 21.84 22.03
N VAL A 174 8.05 20.80 22.48
CA VAL A 174 6.92 20.22 21.74
C VAL A 174 5.84 21.27 21.53
N PHE A 175 5.44 22.02 22.57
CA PHE A 175 4.46 23.11 22.43
C PHE A 175 4.97 24.23 21.51
N ALA A 176 6.24 24.62 21.58
CA ALA A 176 6.83 25.59 20.66
C ALA A 176 6.76 25.12 19.18
N TRP A 177 7.08 23.85 18.90
CA TRP A 177 6.94 23.30 17.54
C TRP A 177 5.49 23.13 17.10
N ILE A 178 4.54 22.88 18.00
CA ILE A 178 3.11 22.85 17.68
C ILE A 178 2.61 24.25 17.26
N LEU A 179 3.03 25.31 17.96
CA LEU A 179 2.71 26.69 17.57
C LEU A 179 3.37 27.07 16.23
N GLU A 180 4.63 26.67 16.01
CA GLU A 180 5.36 26.90 14.76
C GLU A 180 4.75 26.12 13.58
N LEU A 181 4.23 24.91 13.81
CA LEU A 181 3.47 24.12 12.83
C LEU A 181 2.18 24.85 12.40
N MET A 182 1.44 25.42 13.34
CA MET A 182 0.18 26.10 13.07
C MET A 182 0.40 27.45 12.35
N HIS A 183 1.20 28.33 12.94
CA HIS A 183 1.26 29.75 12.60
C HIS A 183 2.66 30.26 12.20
N GLY A 184 3.71 29.46 12.40
CA GLY A 184 5.09 29.87 12.19
C GLY A 184 5.57 29.74 10.73
N PRO A 185 6.58 30.54 10.32
CA PRO A 185 7.18 30.44 8.99
C PRO A 185 8.00 29.16 8.79
N ASN A 186 8.51 28.53 9.86
CA ASN A 186 9.39 27.35 9.80
C ASN A 186 8.63 26.02 9.93
N ARG A 187 7.36 25.97 9.48
CA ARG A 187 6.49 24.79 9.57
C ARG A 187 7.17 23.47 9.16
N GLU A 188 7.98 23.47 8.11
CA GLU A 188 8.68 22.27 7.62
C GLU A 188 9.72 21.73 8.61
N GLN A 189 10.39 22.63 9.33
CA GLN A 189 11.32 22.30 10.40
C GLN A 189 10.57 21.80 11.65
N ALA A 190 9.42 22.40 11.98
CA ALA A 190 8.56 21.92 13.07
C ALA A 190 8.03 20.49 12.81
N LEU A 191 7.55 20.22 11.58
CA LEU A 191 7.17 18.87 11.14
C LEU A 191 8.31 17.86 11.29
N LEU A 192 9.54 18.26 10.96
CA LEU A 192 10.73 17.39 11.06
C LEU A 192 11.09 17.06 12.52
N GLU A 193 11.13 18.04 13.42
CA GLU A 193 11.51 17.81 14.82
C GLU A 193 10.42 17.06 15.62
N LEU A 194 9.15 17.43 15.46
CA LEU A 194 8.02 16.65 15.98
C LEU A 194 8.05 15.21 15.45
N GLY A 195 8.36 15.06 14.15
CA GLY A 195 8.49 13.77 13.49
C GLY A 195 9.57 12.86 14.10
N LYS A 196 10.66 13.43 14.64
CA LYS A 196 11.68 12.68 15.40
C LYS A 196 11.22 12.34 16.82
N LYS A 197 10.49 13.25 17.47
CA LYS A 197 10.10 13.13 18.89
C LYS A 197 8.97 12.13 19.17
N ARG A 198 8.17 11.75 18.17
CA ARG A 198 7.04 10.80 18.30
C ARG A 198 7.35 9.43 18.94
N GLU A 199 8.62 9.01 19.00
CA GLU A 199 9.05 7.72 19.58
C GLU A 199 9.72 7.90 20.97
N GLN A 200 9.73 9.13 21.50
CA GLN A 200 10.29 9.51 22.79
C GLN A 200 9.24 10.17 23.72
N TYR A 201 8.06 10.49 23.19
CA TYR A 201 7.04 11.27 23.89
C TYR A 201 5.66 10.66 23.61
N ASP A 202 5.21 9.75 24.48
CA ASP A 202 4.02 8.91 24.26
C ASP A 202 2.73 9.73 24.13
N GLU A 203 2.62 10.84 24.86
CA GLU A 203 1.46 11.75 24.79
C GLU A 203 1.44 12.62 23.50
N LEU A 204 2.42 12.51 22.59
CA LEU A 204 2.45 13.36 21.40
C LEU A 204 1.19 13.20 20.55
N ALA A 205 0.64 11.98 20.47
CA ALA A 205 -0.62 11.73 19.77
C ALA A 205 -1.79 12.53 20.36
N LEU A 206 -1.85 12.68 21.69
CA LEU A 206 -2.88 13.46 22.38
C LEU A 206 -2.68 14.96 22.13
N ILE A 207 -1.45 15.46 22.26
CA ILE A 207 -1.14 16.87 21.96
C ILE A 207 -1.49 17.19 20.50
N LEU A 208 -1.09 16.35 19.53
CA LEU A 208 -1.41 16.53 18.10
C LEU A 208 -2.91 16.54 17.82
N TRP A 209 -3.69 15.70 18.51
CA TRP A 209 -5.13 15.59 18.29
C TRP A 209 -5.94 16.70 18.97
N HIS A 210 -5.62 17.03 20.21
CA HIS A 210 -6.39 17.98 21.03
C HIS A 210 -5.93 19.44 20.89
N SER A 211 -4.72 19.69 20.37
CA SER A 211 -4.31 21.06 20.01
C SER A 211 -5.16 21.59 18.84
N PHE A 212 -5.81 22.73 19.06
CA PHE A 212 -6.68 23.37 18.09
C PHE A 212 -5.98 23.56 16.73
N GLY A 213 -6.62 23.12 15.65
CA GLY A 213 -6.16 23.34 14.28
C GLY A 213 -4.97 22.48 13.80
N VAL A 214 -4.25 21.77 14.67
CA VAL A 214 -3.08 20.95 14.27
C VAL A 214 -3.44 19.88 13.24
N MET A 215 -4.51 19.13 13.47
CA MET A 215 -4.99 18.12 12.51
C MET A 215 -5.39 18.75 11.16
N THR A 216 -5.92 19.98 11.17
CA THR A 216 -6.21 20.75 9.94
C THR A 216 -4.93 21.12 9.20
N CYS A 217 -3.86 21.52 9.90
CA CYS A 217 -2.55 21.78 9.30
C CYS A 217 -1.93 20.50 8.70
N LEU A 218 -2.00 19.36 9.38
CA LEU A 218 -1.50 18.08 8.85
C LEU A 218 -2.27 17.62 7.60
N LEU A 219 -3.59 17.83 7.57
CA LEU A 219 -4.42 17.61 6.37
C LEU A 219 -4.09 18.61 5.25
N GLN A 220 -3.77 19.88 5.58
CA GLN A 220 -3.36 20.89 4.60
C GLN A 220 -2.08 20.46 3.85
N GLU A 221 -1.09 19.90 4.57
CA GLU A 221 0.14 19.39 3.97
C GLU A 221 -0.13 18.22 3.01
N ILE A 222 -1.07 17.33 3.33
CA ILE A 222 -1.51 16.24 2.43
C ILE A 222 -2.17 16.78 1.16
N ILE A 223 -3.21 17.61 1.27
CA ILE A 223 -3.96 18.09 0.09
C ILE A 223 -3.10 18.99 -0.81
N SER A 224 -2.07 19.65 -0.26
CA SER A 224 -1.11 20.45 -1.03
C SER A 224 -0.34 19.63 -2.07
N VAL A 225 -0.21 18.31 -1.86
CA VAL A 225 0.52 17.40 -2.74
C VAL A 225 -0.36 16.81 -3.84
N TYR A 226 -1.69 16.84 -3.71
CA TYR A 226 -2.62 16.27 -4.71
C TYR A 226 -2.36 16.76 -6.15
N PRO A 227 -2.11 18.05 -6.44
CA PRO A 227 -1.81 18.52 -7.80
C PRO A 227 -0.51 17.97 -8.39
N LEU A 228 0.40 17.45 -7.55
CA LEU A 228 1.70 16.89 -7.95
C LEU A 228 1.65 15.39 -8.23
N LEU A 229 0.50 14.74 -8.02
CA LEU A 229 0.32 13.30 -8.24
C LEU A 229 0.04 12.96 -9.72
N SER A 230 -0.72 13.81 -10.41
CA SER A 230 -1.11 13.62 -11.81
C SER A 230 -1.21 14.98 -12.53
N PRO A 231 -0.30 15.32 -13.46
CA PRO A 231 0.90 14.56 -13.83
C PRO A 231 1.88 14.40 -12.66
N PRO A 232 2.73 13.34 -12.67
CA PRO A 232 3.58 13.00 -11.52
C PRO A 232 4.79 13.94 -11.40
N GLN A 233 4.58 15.12 -10.79
CA GLN A 233 5.56 16.20 -10.63
C GLN A 233 6.17 16.28 -9.21
N LEU A 234 5.84 15.35 -8.32
CA LEU A 234 6.33 15.33 -6.93
C LEU A 234 7.86 15.29 -6.84
N SER A 235 8.44 16.33 -6.25
CA SER A 235 9.88 16.46 -5.98
C SER A 235 10.27 15.80 -4.64
N SER A 236 11.54 15.46 -4.47
CA SER A 236 12.04 14.84 -3.24
C SER A 236 11.83 15.71 -1.98
N PRO A 237 12.04 17.04 -1.98
CA PRO A 237 11.76 17.87 -0.80
C PRO A 237 10.27 17.87 -0.44
N ALA A 238 9.37 18.04 -1.42
CA ALA A 238 7.93 18.02 -1.19
C ALA A 238 7.46 16.65 -0.66
N SER A 239 8.01 15.55 -1.19
CA SER A 239 7.78 14.20 -0.67
C SER A 239 8.26 14.06 0.78
N ASN A 240 9.46 14.53 1.11
CA ASN A 240 9.99 14.44 2.49
C ASN A 240 9.10 15.22 3.47
N ARG A 241 8.69 16.43 3.10
CA ARG A 241 7.83 17.30 3.91
C ARG A 241 6.47 16.65 4.21
N VAL A 242 5.76 16.14 3.21
CA VAL A 242 4.48 15.45 3.44
C VAL A 242 4.67 14.11 4.17
N CYS A 243 5.80 13.42 3.99
CA CYS A 243 6.12 12.22 4.77
C CYS A 243 6.34 12.51 6.25
N ASN A 244 6.88 13.69 6.62
CA ASN A 244 6.94 14.12 8.02
C ASN A 244 5.53 14.32 8.60
N ALA A 245 4.60 14.94 7.85
CA ALA A 245 3.21 15.07 8.26
C ALA A 245 2.49 13.71 8.39
N LEU A 246 2.68 12.80 7.42
CA LEU A 246 2.18 11.43 7.48
C LEU A 246 2.74 10.66 8.69
N ALA A 247 3.99 10.89 9.09
CA ALA A 247 4.59 10.26 10.27
C ALA A 247 3.98 10.76 11.59
N LEU A 248 3.47 12.00 11.64
CA LEU A 248 2.69 12.50 12.77
C LEU A 248 1.27 11.90 12.79
N LEU A 249 0.63 11.76 11.62
CA LEU A 249 -0.64 11.03 11.52
C LEU A 249 -0.49 9.54 11.87
N GLN A 250 0.66 8.92 11.58
CA GLN A 250 1.00 7.57 12.02
C GLN A 250 1.08 7.47 13.55
N CYS A 251 1.62 8.48 14.24
CA CYS A 251 1.62 8.56 15.70
C CYS A 251 0.19 8.59 16.24
N VAL A 252 -0.64 9.51 15.75
CA VAL A 252 -2.06 9.66 16.11
C VAL A 252 -2.87 8.38 15.86
N ALA A 253 -2.64 7.70 14.73
CA ALA A 253 -3.25 6.41 14.39
C ALA A 253 -2.77 5.24 15.26
N SER A 254 -1.55 5.31 15.78
CA SER A 254 -0.95 4.25 16.60
C SER A 254 -1.40 4.27 18.07
N HIS A 255 -1.78 5.43 18.60
CA HIS A 255 -2.13 5.62 20.02
C HIS A 255 -3.60 5.31 20.31
N ASP A 256 -3.88 4.58 21.39
CA ASP A 256 -5.18 3.93 21.62
C ASP A 256 -6.35 4.90 21.79
N GLN A 257 -6.17 6.02 22.49
CA GLN A 257 -7.25 7.00 22.73
C GLN A 257 -7.60 7.83 21.47
N THR A 258 -6.67 7.98 20.54
CA THR A 258 -6.83 8.83 19.34
C THR A 258 -7.17 8.03 18.08
N ARG A 259 -6.84 6.73 18.03
CA ARG A 259 -7.07 5.85 16.87
C ARG A 259 -8.52 5.87 16.38
N ASN A 260 -9.48 5.68 17.28
CA ASN A 260 -10.89 5.65 16.89
C ASN A 260 -11.42 7.04 16.51
N LEU A 261 -10.87 8.12 17.08
CA LEU A 261 -11.20 9.50 16.68
C LEU A 261 -10.67 9.79 15.26
N PHE A 262 -9.45 9.35 14.96
CA PHE A 262 -8.81 9.43 13.64
C PHE A 262 -9.57 8.62 12.57
N LEU A 263 -10.04 7.42 12.93
CA LEU A 263 -10.86 6.56 12.07
C LEU A 263 -12.23 7.21 11.80
N ASN A 264 -12.93 7.67 12.84
CA ASN A 264 -14.24 8.32 12.75
C ASN A 264 -14.18 9.65 11.97
N ALA A 265 -13.05 10.36 12.02
CA ALA A 265 -12.79 11.54 11.19
C ALA A 265 -12.49 11.21 9.70
N HIS A 266 -12.49 9.93 9.31
CA HIS A 266 -12.27 9.45 7.93
C HIS A 266 -10.91 9.88 7.32
N ILE A 267 -9.94 10.26 8.16
CA ILE A 267 -8.61 10.74 7.74
C ILE A 267 -7.86 9.76 6.83
N PRO A 268 -7.95 8.41 6.96
CA PRO A 268 -7.30 7.48 6.03
C PRO A 268 -7.65 7.71 4.55
N LEU A 269 -8.86 8.22 4.25
CA LEU A 269 -9.28 8.45 2.86
C LEU A 269 -8.44 9.52 2.15
N PHE A 270 -7.84 10.46 2.89
CA PHE A 270 -6.92 11.47 2.35
C PHE A 270 -5.56 10.88 1.96
N ILE A 271 -5.25 9.65 2.38
CA ILE A 271 -3.98 8.97 2.14
C ILE A 271 -4.08 8.06 0.90
N TYR A 272 -5.29 7.60 0.54
CA TYR A 272 -5.49 6.68 -0.58
C TYR A 272 -5.08 7.23 -1.97
N PRO A 273 -5.24 8.54 -2.29
CA PRO A 273 -4.68 9.12 -3.52
C PRO A 273 -3.18 8.91 -3.67
N PHE A 274 -2.43 8.84 -2.56
CA PHE A 274 -1.00 8.54 -2.57
C PHE A 274 -0.73 7.05 -2.86
N LEU A 275 -1.51 6.16 -2.26
CA LEU A 275 -1.41 4.70 -2.48
C LEU A 275 -1.68 4.31 -3.94
N ASN A 276 -2.61 5.00 -4.60
CA ASN A 276 -2.98 4.77 -6.00
C ASN A 276 -1.94 5.28 -7.03
N THR A 277 -0.76 5.76 -6.59
CA THR A 277 0.27 6.26 -7.53
C THR A 277 1.11 5.14 -8.13
N SER A 278 1.31 5.18 -9.45
CA SER A 278 2.07 4.19 -10.22
C SER A 278 3.52 4.59 -10.53
N SER A 279 3.90 5.84 -10.23
CA SER A 279 5.23 6.38 -10.53
C SER A 279 6.33 5.73 -9.70
N LYS A 280 7.33 5.14 -10.37
CA LYS A 280 8.49 4.49 -9.74
C LYS A 280 9.61 5.45 -9.32
N SER A 281 9.33 6.76 -9.28
CA SER A 281 10.27 7.76 -8.76
C SER A 281 10.49 7.55 -7.25
N ARG A 282 11.71 7.86 -6.77
CA ARG A 282 12.06 7.73 -5.34
C ARG A 282 11.11 8.50 -4.42
N ALA A 283 10.61 9.66 -4.87
CA ALA A 283 9.63 10.46 -4.15
C ALA A 283 8.29 9.71 -4.00
N PHE A 284 7.80 9.08 -5.06
CA PHE A 284 6.54 8.32 -5.04
C PHE A 284 6.65 6.96 -4.34
N GLU A 285 7.80 6.28 -4.39
CA GLU A 285 8.06 5.09 -3.55
C GLU A 285 8.08 5.46 -2.06
N TYR A 286 8.77 6.54 -1.66
CA TYR A 286 8.81 6.95 -0.26
C TYR A 286 7.45 7.44 0.26
N LEU A 287 6.71 8.20 -0.56
CA LEU A 287 5.35 8.62 -0.26
C LEU A 287 4.43 7.41 0.00
N ARG A 288 4.45 6.40 -0.87
CA ARG A 288 3.62 5.18 -0.72
C ARG A 288 4.03 4.35 0.49
N LEU A 289 5.32 4.17 0.75
CA LEU A 289 5.80 3.46 1.94
C LEU A 289 5.35 4.14 3.24
N THR A 290 5.44 5.47 3.32
CA THR A 290 5.01 6.22 4.51
C THR A 290 3.48 6.24 4.65
N SER A 291 2.75 6.32 3.53
CA SER A 291 1.30 6.22 3.48
C SER A 291 0.78 4.85 3.97
N LEU A 292 1.40 3.76 3.51
CA LEU A 292 1.16 2.41 4.04
C LEU A 292 1.52 2.31 5.52
N GLY A 293 2.49 3.09 6.00
CA GLY A 293 2.84 3.17 7.41
C GLY A 293 1.68 3.65 8.31
N VAL A 294 0.87 4.61 7.84
CA VAL A 294 -0.32 5.07 8.60
C VAL A 294 -1.38 3.96 8.67
N VAL A 295 -1.69 3.31 7.54
CA VAL A 295 -2.67 2.21 7.49
C VAL A 295 -2.17 1.00 8.31
N GLY A 296 -0.88 0.68 8.22
CA GLY A 296 -0.22 -0.38 8.99
C GLY A 296 -0.24 -0.15 10.50
N ALA A 297 -0.27 1.11 10.96
CA ALA A 297 -0.45 1.44 12.37
C ALA A 297 -1.88 1.18 12.85
N LEU A 298 -2.90 1.50 12.04
CA LEU A 298 -4.31 1.26 12.39
C LEU A 298 -4.60 -0.24 12.58
N VAL A 299 -4.17 -1.08 11.64
CA VAL A 299 -4.41 -2.54 11.68
C VAL A 299 -3.53 -3.29 12.67
N LYS A 300 -2.56 -2.61 13.32
CA LYS A 300 -1.61 -3.26 14.25
C LYS A 300 -2.33 -3.88 15.46
N ASN A 301 -3.35 -3.20 15.98
CA ASN A 301 -4.02 -3.55 17.24
C ASN A 301 -5.30 -4.39 17.06
N ASP A 302 -5.51 -5.02 15.90
CA ASP A 302 -6.57 -6.02 15.66
C ASP A 302 -8.01 -5.56 15.98
N SER A 303 -8.29 -4.25 15.86
CA SER A 303 -9.65 -3.72 16.05
C SER A 303 -10.58 -4.08 14.88
N PRO A 304 -11.72 -4.75 15.11
CA PRO A 304 -12.68 -5.08 14.05
C PRO A 304 -13.37 -3.83 13.47
N GLU A 305 -13.41 -2.72 14.22
CA GLU A 305 -13.92 -1.43 13.74
C GLU A 305 -13.02 -0.88 12.61
N VAL A 306 -11.70 -0.99 12.79
CA VAL A 306 -10.71 -0.64 11.76
C VAL A 306 -10.87 -1.53 10.53
N ILE A 307 -11.03 -2.85 10.71
CA ILE A 307 -11.23 -3.77 9.58
C ILE A 307 -12.52 -3.44 8.82
N SER A 308 -13.64 -3.21 9.51
CA SER A 308 -14.93 -2.83 8.91
C SER A 308 -14.83 -1.53 8.08
N PHE A 309 -14.15 -0.51 8.59
CA PHE A 309 -13.85 0.73 7.86
C PHE A 309 -12.97 0.48 6.62
N LEU A 310 -11.96 -0.38 6.73
CA LEU A 310 -11.05 -0.67 5.63
C LEU A 310 -11.71 -1.49 4.50
N LEU A 311 -12.61 -2.41 4.83
CA LEU A 311 -13.35 -3.23 3.86
C LEU A 311 -14.37 -2.42 3.06
N SER A 312 -14.95 -1.36 3.64
CA SER A 312 -15.89 -0.47 2.94
C SER A 312 -15.21 0.59 2.07
N THR A 313 -13.88 0.66 2.08
CA THR A 313 -13.10 1.77 1.46
C THR A 313 -11.99 1.30 0.50
N GLU A 314 -12.10 0.08 -0.05
CA GLU A 314 -11.25 -0.45 -1.13
C GLU A 314 -9.74 -0.53 -0.86
N ILE A 315 -9.31 -0.67 0.40
CA ILE A 315 -7.86 -0.79 0.71
C ILE A 315 -7.21 -2.04 0.09
N ILE A 316 -7.98 -3.13 -0.11
CA ILE A 316 -7.46 -4.40 -0.61
C ILE A 316 -6.92 -4.25 -2.05
N PRO A 317 -7.68 -3.74 -3.05
CA PRO A 317 -7.13 -3.39 -4.37
C PRO A 317 -5.84 -2.55 -4.34
N LEU A 318 -5.78 -1.52 -3.48
CA LEU A 318 -4.60 -0.66 -3.34
C LEU A 318 -3.38 -1.44 -2.82
N CYS A 319 -3.57 -2.26 -1.77
CA CYS A 319 -2.51 -3.10 -1.24
C CYS A 319 -2.06 -4.18 -2.24
N LEU A 320 -2.98 -4.82 -2.97
CA LEU A 320 -2.66 -5.83 -3.99
C LEU A 320 -1.81 -5.25 -5.13
N SER A 321 -2.14 -4.05 -5.63
CA SER A 321 -1.36 -3.35 -6.65
C SER A 321 0.09 -3.07 -6.20
N ILE A 322 0.27 -2.70 -4.93
CA ILE A 322 1.60 -2.48 -4.35
C ILE A 322 2.34 -3.81 -4.09
N MET A 323 1.64 -4.85 -3.60
CA MET A 323 2.16 -6.21 -3.42
C MET A 323 2.69 -6.83 -4.72
N GLU A 324 2.06 -6.50 -5.86
CA GLU A 324 2.54 -6.93 -7.17
C GLU A 324 3.73 -6.11 -7.66
N SER A 325 3.65 -4.77 -7.61
CA SER A 325 4.49 -3.89 -8.43
C SER A 325 5.50 -2.98 -7.70
N GLY A 326 5.39 -2.83 -6.37
CA GLY A 326 6.18 -1.88 -5.57
C GLY A 326 7.56 -2.38 -5.12
N THR A 327 8.29 -1.53 -4.39
CA THR A 327 9.53 -1.91 -3.68
C THR A 327 9.31 -2.96 -2.58
N GLU A 328 10.33 -3.76 -2.26
CA GLU A 328 10.26 -4.86 -1.27
C GLU A 328 9.74 -4.43 0.11
N LEU A 329 10.13 -3.24 0.58
CA LEU A 329 9.64 -2.65 1.82
C LEU A 329 8.14 -2.35 1.74
N SER A 330 7.70 -1.72 0.64
CA SER A 330 6.28 -1.41 0.39
C SER A 330 5.43 -2.67 0.23
N LYS A 331 5.96 -3.69 -0.46
CA LYS A 331 5.36 -5.03 -0.54
C LYS A 331 5.19 -5.66 0.85
N THR A 332 6.19 -5.52 1.71
CA THR A 332 6.17 -6.07 3.09
C THR A 332 5.08 -5.42 3.94
N VAL A 333 4.92 -4.09 3.89
CA VAL A 333 3.86 -3.40 4.64
C VAL A 333 2.48 -3.68 4.02
N ALA A 334 2.35 -3.71 2.70
CA ALA A 334 1.09 -4.00 2.02
C ALA A 334 0.58 -5.42 2.31
N ILE A 335 1.46 -6.45 2.26
CA ILE A 335 1.04 -7.81 2.63
C ILE A 335 0.79 -7.95 4.13
N PHE A 336 1.47 -7.20 5.00
CA PHE A 336 1.13 -7.16 6.43
C PHE A 336 -0.29 -6.63 6.67
N ILE A 337 -0.71 -5.58 5.94
CA ILE A 337 -2.08 -5.04 6.01
C ILE A 337 -3.10 -6.08 5.50
N VAL A 338 -2.85 -6.71 4.35
CA VAL A 338 -3.74 -7.77 3.82
C VAL A 338 -3.79 -8.98 4.77
N GLN A 339 -2.67 -9.36 5.39
CA GLN A 339 -2.63 -10.46 6.37
C GLN A 339 -3.44 -10.10 7.62
N LYS A 340 -3.37 -8.86 8.12
CA LYS A 340 -4.20 -8.39 9.25
C LYS A 340 -5.69 -8.39 8.92
N ILE A 341 -6.07 -7.95 7.72
CA ILE A 341 -7.46 -8.03 7.26
C ILE A 341 -7.92 -9.50 7.15
N LEU A 342 -7.10 -10.39 6.61
CA LEU A 342 -7.44 -11.82 6.53
C LEU A 342 -7.53 -12.49 7.91
N MET A 343 -6.77 -12.06 8.92
CA MET A 343 -6.86 -12.63 10.27
C MET A 343 -8.23 -12.42 10.90
N ASP A 344 -8.89 -11.30 10.63
CA ASP A 344 -10.27 -11.02 11.08
C ASP A 344 -11.32 -11.84 10.28
N ASP A 345 -12.37 -12.30 10.95
CA ASP A 345 -13.41 -13.13 10.33
C ASP A 345 -14.27 -12.37 9.30
N MET A 346 -14.51 -11.06 9.49
CA MET A 346 -15.20 -10.24 8.49
C MET A 346 -14.33 -10.06 7.25
N GLY A 347 -13.03 -9.83 7.43
CA GLY A 347 -12.07 -9.69 6.33
C GLY A 347 -11.85 -10.97 5.54
N LEU A 348 -11.71 -12.13 6.20
CA LEU A 348 -11.67 -13.43 5.52
C LEU A 348 -12.96 -13.68 4.72
N ASN A 349 -14.13 -13.48 5.34
CA ASN A 349 -15.41 -13.69 4.65
C ASN A 349 -15.62 -12.70 3.49
N TYR A 350 -15.17 -11.45 3.59
CA TYR A 350 -15.22 -10.49 2.49
C TYR A 350 -14.38 -10.95 1.28
N VAL A 351 -13.15 -11.42 1.51
CA VAL A 351 -12.25 -11.90 0.44
C VAL A 351 -12.79 -13.18 -0.20
N CYS A 352 -13.32 -14.11 0.60
CA CYS A 352 -13.87 -15.38 0.12
C CYS A 352 -15.35 -15.30 -0.31
N GLN A 353 -15.97 -14.12 -0.31
CA GLN A 353 -17.38 -13.93 -0.68
C GLN A 353 -17.63 -14.29 -2.15
N THR A 354 -16.81 -13.73 -3.06
CA THR A 354 -16.94 -13.92 -4.51
C THR A 354 -15.66 -14.54 -5.08
N TYR A 355 -15.77 -15.19 -6.24
CA TYR A 355 -14.61 -15.84 -6.87
C TYR A 355 -13.54 -14.82 -7.29
N GLU A 356 -13.97 -13.67 -7.78
CA GLU A 356 -13.12 -12.61 -8.32
C GLU A 356 -12.20 -12.02 -7.24
N ARG A 357 -12.73 -11.77 -6.03
CA ARG A 357 -11.94 -11.27 -4.89
C ARG A 357 -10.91 -12.28 -4.42
N PHE A 358 -11.33 -13.53 -4.22
CA PHE A 358 -10.43 -14.62 -3.83
C PHE A 358 -9.34 -14.87 -4.89
N PHE A 359 -9.71 -14.84 -6.17
CA PHE A 359 -8.79 -15.04 -7.29
C PHE A 359 -7.78 -13.89 -7.38
N ALA A 360 -8.20 -12.63 -7.25
CA ALA A 360 -7.31 -11.47 -7.26
C ALA A 360 -6.24 -11.54 -6.15
N VAL A 361 -6.64 -11.91 -4.92
CA VAL A 361 -5.67 -12.13 -3.82
C VAL A 361 -4.75 -13.31 -4.13
N SER A 362 -5.30 -14.43 -4.61
CA SER A 362 -4.54 -15.67 -4.86
C SER A 362 -3.51 -15.55 -5.99
N VAL A 363 -3.83 -14.80 -7.06
CA VAL A 363 -2.91 -14.52 -8.17
C VAL A 363 -1.74 -13.66 -7.70
N VAL A 364 -1.99 -12.58 -6.94
CA VAL A 364 -0.90 -11.73 -6.43
C VAL A 364 -0.01 -12.48 -5.44
N LEU A 365 -0.58 -13.30 -4.54
CA LEU A 365 0.21 -14.18 -3.67
C LEU A 365 1.06 -15.19 -4.47
N SER A 366 0.53 -15.76 -5.55
CA SER A 366 1.28 -16.67 -6.44
C SER A 366 2.43 -15.95 -7.15
N ASN A 367 2.17 -14.75 -7.69
CA ASN A 367 3.18 -13.89 -8.30
C ASN A 367 4.29 -13.52 -7.29
N MET A 368 3.94 -13.33 -6.01
CA MET A 368 4.93 -13.13 -4.94
C MET A 368 5.73 -14.40 -4.66
N VAL A 369 5.13 -15.59 -4.60
CA VAL A 369 5.88 -16.87 -4.45
C VAL A 369 6.91 -17.03 -5.56
N ALA A 370 6.53 -16.80 -6.82
CA ALA A 370 7.46 -16.88 -7.96
C ALA A 370 8.65 -15.91 -7.83
N GLN A 371 8.42 -14.69 -7.33
CA GLN A 371 9.47 -13.71 -7.06
C GLN A 371 10.39 -14.14 -5.90
N LEU A 372 9.86 -14.81 -4.87
CA LEU A 372 10.63 -15.32 -3.74
C LEU A 372 11.57 -16.48 -4.14
N VAL A 373 11.17 -17.33 -5.08
CA VAL A 373 12.05 -18.38 -5.64
C VAL A 373 13.21 -17.77 -6.43
N ALA A 374 12.98 -16.67 -7.15
CA ALA A 374 14.01 -15.98 -7.91
C ALA A 374 15.02 -15.21 -7.04
N LEU A 375 14.63 -14.78 -5.83
CA LEU A 375 15.45 -14.00 -4.90
C LEU A 375 15.37 -14.52 -3.43
N PRO A 376 15.90 -15.73 -3.13
CA PRO A 376 15.63 -16.40 -1.85
C PRO A 376 16.18 -15.79 -0.55
N PRO A 377 17.38 -15.17 -0.48
CA PRO A 377 18.03 -14.89 0.82
C PRO A 377 17.63 -13.56 1.47
N ALA A 378 17.09 -12.59 0.72
CA ALA A 378 16.74 -11.27 1.26
C ALA A 378 15.35 -11.23 1.94
N SER A 379 14.46 -12.14 1.53
CA SER A 379 13.03 -11.89 1.45
C SER A 379 12.17 -12.73 2.42
N SER A 380 12.79 -13.34 3.44
CA SER A 380 12.14 -14.23 4.42
C SER A 380 10.91 -13.63 5.12
N ARG A 381 10.91 -12.30 5.35
CA ARG A 381 9.75 -11.56 5.88
C ARG A 381 8.52 -11.65 4.98
N LEU A 382 8.70 -11.54 3.66
CA LEU A 382 7.60 -11.66 2.70
C LEU A 382 7.05 -13.09 2.69
N LEU A 383 7.93 -14.11 2.69
CA LEU A 383 7.52 -15.51 2.75
C LEU A 383 6.67 -15.82 4.01
N LYS A 384 7.09 -15.31 5.17
CA LYS A 384 6.34 -15.41 6.45
C LYS A 384 4.91 -14.87 6.34
N HIS A 385 4.71 -13.74 5.65
CA HIS A 385 3.37 -13.20 5.41
C HIS A 385 2.59 -13.98 4.35
N VAL A 386 3.20 -14.37 3.23
CA VAL A 386 2.55 -15.17 2.17
C VAL A 386 2.01 -16.50 2.72
N VAL A 387 2.82 -17.23 3.50
CA VAL A 387 2.41 -18.48 4.14
C VAL A 387 1.25 -18.26 5.11
N ARG A 388 1.26 -17.17 5.90
CA ARG A 388 0.17 -16.82 6.82
C ARG A 388 -1.12 -16.45 6.09
N CYS A 389 -1.04 -15.73 4.97
CA CYS A 389 -2.20 -15.43 4.12
C CYS A 389 -2.81 -16.71 3.55
N TYR A 390 -2.01 -17.62 2.98
CA TYR A 390 -2.53 -18.90 2.46
C TYR A 390 -3.09 -19.80 3.56
N LEU A 391 -2.43 -19.89 4.72
CA LEU A 391 -2.96 -20.64 5.88
C LEU A 391 -4.35 -20.11 6.27
N ARG A 392 -4.50 -18.80 6.46
CA ARG A 392 -5.77 -18.19 6.87
C ARG A 392 -6.85 -18.29 5.79
N LEU A 393 -6.49 -18.24 4.50
CA LEU A 393 -7.42 -18.53 3.40
C LEU A 393 -7.90 -20.00 3.42
N SER A 394 -7.11 -20.94 3.93
CA SER A 394 -7.50 -22.35 4.05
C SER A 394 -8.54 -22.62 5.16
N ASP A 395 -8.80 -21.66 6.06
CA ASP A 395 -9.87 -21.78 7.06
C ASP A 395 -11.27 -21.68 6.42
N ASN A 396 -11.40 -21.00 5.27
CA ASN A 396 -12.66 -20.90 4.55
C ASN A 396 -12.82 -22.08 3.57
N GLY A 397 -13.90 -22.87 3.73
CA GLY A 397 -14.11 -24.10 2.94
C GLY A 397 -14.02 -23.94 1.42
N ARG A 398 -14.61 -22.88 0.85
CA ARG A 398 -14.61 -22.61 -0.61
C ARG A 398 -13.21 -22.24 -1.10
N ALA A 399 -12.48 -21.43 -0.33
CA ALA A 399 -11.11 -21.07 -0.65
C ALA A 399 -10.16 -22.27 -0.50
N ARG A 400 -10.33 -23.08 0.55
CA ARG A 400 -9.60 -24.34 0.79
C ARG A 400 -9.72 -25.30 -0.39
N GLU A 401 -10.94 -25.53 -0.90
CA GLU A 401 -11.18 -26.36 -2.09
C GLU A 401 -10.42 -25.85 -3.32
N ALA A 402 -10.49 -24.54 -3.61
CA ALA A 402 -9.75 -23.96 -4.72
C ALA A 402 -8.22 -24.02 -4.51
N LEU A 403 -7.73 -23.79 -3.29
CA LEU A 403 -6.31 -23.86 -2.94
C LEU A 403 -5.71 -25.26 -3.14
N ARG A 404 -6.49 -26.35 -3.00
CA ARG A 404 -6.00 -27.71 -3.34
C ARG A 404 -5.50 -27.76 -4.80
N GLN A 405 -6.15 -27.02 -5.70
CA GLN A 405 -5.76 -26.91 -7.11
C GLN A 405 -4.72 -25.80 -7.34
N ILE A 406 -4.91 -24.60 -6.78
CA ILE A 406 -4.13 -23.40 -7.16
C ILE A 406 -2.94 -23.04 -6.25
N LEU A 407 -2.71 -23.73 -5.12
CA LEU A 407 -1.55 -23.43 -4.25
C LEU A 407 -0.24 -23.68 -5.03
N PRO A 408 0.68 -22.69 -5.12
CA PRO A 408 1.94 -22.82 -5.87
C PRO A 408 2.81 -24.00 -5.45
N GLU A 409 3.41 -24.68 -6.43
CA GLU A 409 4.30 -25.83 -6.22
C GLU A 409 5.49 -25.55 -5.26
N PRO A 410 6.16 -24.37 -5.28
CA PRO A 410 7.22 -24.05 -4.31
C PRO A 410 6.79 -23.98 -2.84
N LEU A 411 5.48 -23.99 -2.55
CA LEU A 411 4.93 -24.11 -1.19
C LEU A 411 4.53 -25.55 -0.83
N ARG A 412 4.52 -26.47 -1.80
CA ARG A 412 4.24 -27.91 -1.61
C ARG A 412 5.52 -28.74 -1.50
N ASP A 413 6.60 -28.28 -2.12
CA ASP A 413 7.87 -28.99 -2.24
C ASP A 413 8.91 -28.54 -1.18
N ALA A 414 10.19 -28.85 -1.42
CA ALA A 414 11.30 -28.48 -0.55
C ALA A 414 11.97 -27.13 -0.89
N THR A 415 11.45 -26.33 -1.83
CA THR A 415 12.12 -25.13 -2.37
C THR A 415 12.49 -24.12 -1.28
N PHE A 416 11.58 -23.81 -0.36
CA PHE A 416 11.87 -22.89 0.76
C PHE A 416 12.48 -23.56 2.00
N SER A 417 12.86 -24.84 1.94
CA SER A 417 13.37 -25.59 3.11
C SER A 417 14.62 -24.97 3.75
N TYR A 418 15.49 -24.34 2.94
CA TYR A 418 16.65 -23.59 3.41
C TYR A 418 16.25 -22.24 4.05
N THR A 419 15.42 -21.45 3.36
CA THR A 419 14.94 -20.13 3.84
C THR A 419 14.12 -20.24 5.13
N LEU A 420 13.42 -21.37 5.33
CA LEU A 420 12.62 -21.68 6.53
C LEU A 420 13.37 -22.53 7.58
N ARG A 421 14.70 -22.68 7.46
CA ARG A 421 15.50 -23.46 8.42
C ARG A 421 15.37 -22.91 9.85
N ASP A 422 15.49 -21.59 9.99
CA ASP A 422 15.59 -20.91 11.28
C ASP A 422 14.27 -20.20 11.69
N ASP A 423 13.25 -20.17 10.82
CA ASP A 423 11.88 -19.74 11.15
C ASP A 423 10.95 -20.94 11.37
N ALA A 424 11.08 -21.54 12.57
CA ALA A 424 10.22 -22.63 13.01
C ALA A 424 8.73 -22.25 13.10
N GLY A 425 8.41 -20.95 13.21
CA GLY A 425 7.04 -20.46 13.25
C GLY A 425 6.37 -20.54 11.88
N THR A 426 7.00 -19.95 10.86
CA THR A 426 6.52 -20.03 9.47
C THR A 426 6.54 -21.47 8.95
N LYS A 427 7.56 -22.27 9.32
CA LYS A 427 7.61 -23.69 8.98
C LYS A 427 6.42 -24.48 9.55
N ARG A 428 5.97 -24.17 10.76
CA ARG A 428 4.74 -24.76 11.34
C ARG A 428 3.48 -24.29 10.61
N CYS A 429 3.39 -23.00 10.27
CA CYS A 429 2.26 -22.48 9.49
C CYS A 429 2.15 -23.15 8.10
N LEU A 430 3.28 -23.39 7.43
CA LEU A 430 3.31 -24.08 6.14
C LEU A 430 2.88 -25.54 6.26
N ALA A 431 3.37 -26.25 7.29
CA ALA A 431 2.94 -27.62 7.55
C ALA A 431 1.42 -27.71 7.83
N GLN A 432 0.86 -26.79 8.62
CA GLN A 432 -0.58 -26.75 8.89
C GLN A 432 -1.41 -26.45 7.63
N LEU A 433 -0.93 -25.55 6.76
CA LEU A 433 -1.57 -25.26 5.47
C LEU A 433 -1.63 -26.52 4.59
N LEU A 434 -0.55 -27.30 4.53
CA LEU A 434 -0.55 -28.54 3.75
C LEU A 434 -1.49 -29.61 4.35
N VAL A 435 -1.57 -29.73 5.68
CA VAL A 435 -2.56 -30.60 6.36
C VAL A 435 -4.00 -30.17 6.05
N ASN A 436 -4.32 -28.88 6.20
CA ASN A 436 -5.63 -28.33 5.90
C ASN A 436 -6.08 -28.60 4.44
N LEU A 437 -5.13 -28.78 3.51
CA LEU A 437 -5.41 -29.07 2.10
C LEU A 437 -5.44 -30.58 1.80
N SER A 438 -4.73 -31.42 2.56
CA SER A 438 -4.79 -32.88 2.43
C SER A 438 -6.05 -33.51 3.03
N ASP A 439 -6.72 -32.83 3.96
CA ASP A 439 -7.94 -33.32 4.60
C ASP A 439 -9.11 -33.37 3.60
N ASN A 440 -9.35 -34.55 3.03
CA ASN A 440 -10.57 -34.89 2.32
C ASN A 440 -11.70 -35.15 3.32
N TYR A 441 -12.45 -34.10 3.66
CA TYR A 441 -13.84 -34.26 4.06
C TYR A 441 -14.67 -34.56 2.81
N GLU A 442 -15.03 -35.83 2.65
CA GLU A 442 -16.14 -36.30 1.79
C GLU A 442 -17.50 -36.06 2.46
#